data_AF-A0A4S4DNG8-F1
#
_entry.id   AF-A0A4S4DNG8-F1
#
_cell.length_a   1.000
_cell.length_b   1.000
_cell.length_c   1.000
_cell.angle_alpha   90.00
_cell.angle_beta   90.00
_cell.angle_gamma   90.00
#
_symmetry.space_group_name_H-M   'P 1'
#
loop_
_entity.id
_entity.type
_entity.pdbx_description
1 polymer ?
#
loop_
_entity_poly.entity_id
_entity_poly.type
_entity_poly.pdbx_seq_one_letter_code
_entity_poly.pdbx_strand_id
1 'polypeptide(L)'
;MADPEDRDAVLANVAMKQSNTDYAVFVELTCICSPHELLAAKGGYHARYKHSIEEDLSTYLSGDLRKALGIYRYDGQEIDARLAKSEAHILHNCINEKAFNHEEVIRILTTRSKAQLLATFNRYKDEYGASITKHFVNDSDDQYLAAVRATIRCIIDPLKYYEKVVRNALSKPGTDEETLTRVIVTRAEKDLKDIKELYYKRNSVTLDHAVSKETSGDYKAFLLTLLGKEI
;
A
#
# COMPACT_ATOMS: atom_id res chain seq x y z
N MET A 1 22.13 -5.58 5.90
CA MET A 1 20.69 -5.30 5.73
C MET A 1 19.95 -6.52 6.27
N ALA A 2 18.85 -6.36 7.00
CA ALA A 2 18.04 -7.53 7.38
C ALA A 2 17.46 -8.19 6.12
N ASP A 3 17.24 -9.50 6.15
CA ASP A 3 16.56 -10.20 5.06
C ASP A 3 15.17 -9.59 4.82
N PRO A 4 14.65 -9.55 3.57
CA PRO A 4 13.38 -8.89 3.25
C PRO A 4 12.22 -9.33 4.14
N GLU A 5 12.11 -10.61 4.47
CA GLU A 5 11.08 -11.16 5.34
C GLU A 5 11.19 -10.68 6.79
N ASP A 6 12.41 -10.54 7.32
CA ASP A 6 12.64 -10.05 8.67
C ASP A 6 12.39 -8.54 8.75
N ARG A 7 12.81 -7.80 7.73
CA ARG A 7 12.50 -6.38 7.57
C ARG A 7 10.99 -6.15 7.54
N ASP A 8 10.28 -6.89 6.69
CA ASP A 8 8.84 -6.73 6.51
C ASP A 8 8.08 -7.13 7.79
N ALA A 9 8.56 -8.15 8.52
CA ALA A 9 8.04 -8.52 9.84
C ALA A 9 8.25 -7.41 10.89
N VAL A 10 9.45 -6.80 10.94
CA VAL A 10 9.75 -5.69 11.84
C VAL A 10 8.87 -4.47 11.53
N LEU A 11 8.73 -4.12 10.26
CA LEU A 11 7.85 -3.02 9.82
C LEU A 11 6.41 -3.26 10.23
N ALA A 12 5.88 -4.47 10.04
CA ALA A 12 4.53 -4.82 10.48
C ALA A 12 4.38 -4.67 12.00
N ASN A 13 5.32 -5.15 12.81
CA ASN A 13 5.25 -5.01 14.27
C ASN A 13 5.35 -3.54 14.73
N VAL A 14 6.22 -2.73 14.10
CA VAL A 14 6.35 -1.29 14.43
C VAL A 14 5.05 -0.55 14.11
N ALA A 15 4.44 -0.82 12.95
CA ALA A 15 3.19 -0.19 12.53
C ALA A 15 2.01 -0.43 13.49
N MET A 16 2.01 -1.54 14.26
CA MET A 16 0.98 -1.81 15.28
C MET A 16 1.22 -1.08 16.60
N LYS A 17 2.48 -0.80 16.94
CA LYS A 17 2.86 -0.22 18.24
C LYS A 17 2.80 1.31 18.27
N GLN A 18 2.59 1.95 17.12
CA GLN A 18 2.41 3.39 17.03
C GLN A 18 1.07 3.83 17.58
N SER A 19 1.03 5.05 18.14
CA SER A 19 -0.16 5.65 18.76
C SER A 19 -1.38 5.69 17.84
N ASN A 20 -1.16 5.67 16.53
CA ASN A 20 -2.14 5.38 15.49
C ASN A 20 -1.59 4.23 14.65
N THR A 21 -2.39 3.19 14.42
CA THR A 21 -1.98 2.06 13.56
C THR A 21 -1.73 2.55 12.14
N ASP A 22 -0.50 2.38 11.63
CA ASP A 22 -0.20 2.72 10.24
C ASP A 22 -0.71 1.63 9.29
N TYR A 23 -1.95 1.82 8.82
CA TYR A 23 -2.57 0.95 7.82
C TYR A 23 -1.79 0.90 6.51
N ALA A 24 -0.93 1.88 6.20
CA ALA A 24 -0.18 1.88 4.96
C ALA A 24 0.73 0.65 4.85
N VAL A 25 1.43 0.28 5.93
CA VAL A 25 2.32 -0.89 5.93
C VAL A 25 1.54 -2.17 5.61
N PHE A 26 0.38 -2.36 6.23
CA PHE A 26 -0.47 -3.54 6.00
C PHE A 26 -1.08 -3.57 4.60
N VAL A 27 -1.51 -2.42 4.10
CA VAL A 27 -2.02 -2.29 2.74
C VAL A 27 -0.92 -2.61 1.73
N GLU A 28 0.29 -2.12 1.93
CA GLU A 28 1.42 -2.41 1.05
C GLU A 28 1.78 -3.89 1.06
N LEU A 29 1.88 -4.51 2.24
CA LEU A 29 2.16 -5.95 2.39
C LEU A 29 1.08 -6.83 1.75
N THR A 30 -0.19 -6.44 1.81
CA THR A 30 -1.29 -7.24 1.25
C THR A 30 -1.58 -6.99 -0.22
N CYS A 31 -1.32 -5.77 -0.71
CA CYS A 31 -1.75 -5.34 -2.03
C CYS A 31 -0.59 -5.25 -3.02
N ILE A 32 0.61 -4.90 -2.56
CA ILE A 32 1.77 -4.74 -3.44
C ILE A 32 2.61 -6.01 -3.46
N CYS A 33 2.96 -6.55 -2.29
CA CYS A 33 3.73 -7.80 -2.23
C CYS A 33 2.98 -8.95 -2.91
N SER A 34 3.73 -9.87 -3.50
CA SER A 34 3.21 -11.14 -3.98
C SER A 34 2.70 -11.99 -2.81
N PRO A 35 1.80 -12.94 -3.05
CA PRO A 35 1.35 -13.86 -2.00
C PRO A 35 2.50 -14.62 -1.33
N HIS A 36 3.56 -14.95 -2.09
CA HIS A 36 4.76 -15.59 -1.58
C HIS A 36 5.57 -14.68 -0.64
N GLU A 37 5.76 -13.41 -1.00
CA GLU A 37 6.44 -12.43 -0.13
C GLU A 37 5.65 -12.17 1.15
N LEU A 38 4.31 -12.07 1.06
CA LEU A 38 3.46 -11.93 2.25
C LEU A 38 3.60 -13.16 3.17
N LEU A 39 3.62 -14.37 2.60
CA LEU A 39 3.82 -15.59 3.37
C LEU A 39 5.21 -15.64 4.02
N ALA A 40 6.25 -15.19 3.31
CA ALA A 40 7.60 -15.11 3.85
C ALA A 40 7.68 -14.12 5.03
N ALA A 41 7.08 -12.92 4.89
CA ALA A 41 7.00 -11.94 5.96
C ALA A 41 6.27 -12.48 7.20
N LYS A 42 5.18 -13.24 7.02
CA LYS A 42 4.52 -13.95 8.13
C LYS A 42 5.42 -14.98 8.80
N GLY A 43 6.18 -15.75 7.99
CA GLY A 43 7.18 -16.70 8.50
C GLY A 43 8.26 -16.02 9.33
N GLY A 44 8.82 -14.91 8.83
CA GLY A 44 9.79 -14.08 9.56
C GLY A 44 9.20 -13.54 10.86
N TYR A 45 7.94 -13.12 10.85
CA TYR A 45 7.23 -12.65 12.04
C TYR A 45 7.06 -13.75 13.10
N HIS A 46 6.63 -14.94 12.72
CA HIS A 46 6.55 -16.09 13.62
C HIS A 46 7.92 -16.43 14.22
N ALA A 47 8.95 -16.44 13.38
CA ALA A 47 10.31 -16.73 13.80
C ALA A 47 10.83 -15.71 14.83
N ARG A 48 10.49 -14.43 14.66
CA ARG A 48 10.97 -13.33 15.50
C ARG A 48 10.15 -13.14 16.78
N TYR A 49 8.82 -13.09 16.67
CA TYR A 49 7.94 -12.65 17.75
C TYR A 49 7.23 -13.80 18.47
N LYS A 50 7.24 -15.02 17.91
CA LYS A 50 6.67 -16.25 18.50
C LYS A 50 5.13 -16.28 18.56
N HIS A 51 4.47 -15.45 17.77
CA HIS A 51 3.04 -15.42 17.52
C HIS A 51 2.78 -14.87 16.11
N SER A 52 1.52 -14.84 15.67
CA SER A 52 1.14 -14.44 14.31
C SER A 52 0.86 -12.94 14.16
N ILE A 53 1.10 -12.42 12.95
CA ILE A 53 0.72 -11.04 12.58
C ILE A 53 -0.79 -10.85 12.77
N GLU A 54 -1.57 -11.88 12.45
CA GLU A 54 -3.03 -11.88 12.52
C GLU A 54 -3.56 -11.83 13.96
N GLU A 55 -2.88 -12.46 14.91
CA GLU A 55 -3.21 -12.39 16.33
C GLU A 55 -2.99 -10.98 16.85
N ASP A 56 -1.82 -10.39 16.59
CA ASP A 56 -1.54 -9.03 17.05
C ASP A 56 -2.51 -8.03 16.44
N LEU A 57 -2.80 -8.12 15.14
CA LEU A 57 -3.78 -7.23 14.52
C LEU A 57 -5.19 -7.42 15.04
N SER A 58 -5.55 -8.63 15.49
CA SER A 58 -6.87 -8.84 16.10
C SER A 58 -7.05 -8.07 17.41
N THR A 59 -5.94 -7.67 18.06
CA THR A 59 -5.97 -6.84 19.27
C THR A 59 -6.11 -5.35 18.97
N TYR A 60 -5.63 -4.89 17.80
CA TYR A 60 -5.58 -3.48 17.43
C TYR A 60 -6.67 -3.06 16.42
N LEU A 61 -7.17 -4.00 15.61
CA LEU A 61 -8.13 -3.73 14.53
C LEU A 61 -9.47 -4.41 14.81
N SER A 62 -10.52 -3.59 15.01
CA SER A 62 -11.89 -4.07 14.98
C SER A 62 -12.34 -4.30 13.53
N GLY A 63 -12.71 -5.53 13.18
CA GLY A 63 -13.38 -5.87 11.93
C GLY A 63 -12.45 -6.08 10.71
N ASP A 64 -12.96 -6.89 9.79
CA ASP A 64 -12.75 -7.00 8.34
C ASP A 64 -11.39 -6.71 7.66
N LEU A 65 -10.60 -5.71 8.06
CA LEU A 65 -9.21 -5.54 7.63
C LEU A 65 -8.33 -6.73 8.03
N ARG A 66 -8.64 -7.39 9.16
CA ARG A 66 -8.04 -8.69 9.53
C ARG A 66 -8.20 -9.74 8.43
N LYS A 67 -9.36 -9.77 7.75
CA LYS A 67 -9.62 -10.73 6.67
C LYS A 67 -8.66 -10.50 5.49
N ALA A 68 -8.24 -9.26 5.23
CA ALA A 68 -7.31 -8.94 4.15
C ALA A 68 -5.92 -9.58 4.32
N LEU A 69 -5.42 -9.65 5.56
CA LEU A 69 -4.11 -10.21 5.86
C LEU A 69 -4.11 -11.73 5.99
N GLY A 70 -5.22 -12.32 6.42
CA GLY A 70 -5.34 -13.78 6.54
C GLY A 70 -5.37 -14.52 5.20
N ILE A 71 -5.64 -13.84 4.09
CA ILE A 71 -5.91 -14.49 2.79
C ILE A 71 -4.66 -14.55 1.92
N TYR A 72 -4.30 -15.78 1.53
CA TYR A 72 -3.37 -16.02 0.43
C TYR A 72 -4.11 -15.80 -0.89
N ARG A 73 -3.92 -14.63 -1.52
CA ARG A 73 -4.60 -14.29 -2.78
C ARG A 73 -4.10 -15.16 -3.92
N TYR A 74 -5.01 -15.51 -4.82
CA TYR A 74 -4.62 -16.06 -6.13
C TYR A 74 -3.89 -15.00 -6.96
N ASP A 75 -2.76 -15.36 -7.57
CA ASP A 75 -1.87 -14.46 -8.32
C ASP A 75 -1.90 -14.68 -9.85
N GLY A 76 -2.84 -15.50 -10.33
CA GLY A 76 -3.01 -15.72 -11.76
C GLY A 76 -3.64 -14.53 -12.47
N GLN A 77 -3.61 -14.59 -13.81
CA GLN A 77 -4.08 -13.51 -14.71
C GLN A 77 -5.50 -13.77 -15.24
N GLU A 78 -6.13 -14.87 -14.82
CA GLU A 78 -7.49 -15.23 -15.22
C GLU A 78 -8.50 -14.24 -14.66
N ILE A 79 -9.41 -13.81 -15.53
CA ILE A 79 -10.43 -12.81 -15.23
C ILE A 79 -11.80 -13.33 -15.66
N ASP A 80 -12.78 -13.22 -14.76
CA ASP A 80 -14.20 -13.36 -15.09
C ASP A 80 -14.79 -11.98 -15.37
N ALA A 81 -15.03 -11.70 -16.66
CA ALA A 81 -15.57 -10.42 -17.12
C ALA A 81 -17.02 -10.17 -16.66
N ARG A 82 -17.83 -11.23 -16.47
CA ARG A 82 -19.21 -11.09 -15.99
C ARG A 82 -19.20 -10.73 -14.51
N LEU A 83 -18.35 -11.40 -13.74
CA LEU A 83 -18.15 -11.09 -12.32
C LEU A 83 -17.58 -9.67 -12.14
N ALA A 84 -16.60 -9.28 -12.96
CA ALA A 84 -16.03 -7.93 -12.91
C ALA A 84 -17.10 -6.85 -13.13
N LYS A 85 -18.04 -7.10 -14.05
CA LYS A 85 -19.19 -6.21 -14.30
C LYS A 85 -20.12 -6.16 -13.09
N SER A 86 -20.54 -7.30 -12.56
CA SER A 86 -21.45 -7.32 -11.40
C SER A 86 -20.82 -6.68 -10.17
N GLU A 87 -19.54 -6.95 -9.90
CA GLU A 87 -18.83 -6.38 -8.75
C GLU A 87 -18.57 -4.88 -8.93
N ALA A 88 -18.37 -4.38 -10.16
CA ALA A 88 -18.28 -2.95 -10.43
C ALA A 88 -19.59 -2.24 -10.05
N HIS A 89 -20.74 -2.84 -10.37
CA HIS A 89 -22.05 -2.31 -10.00
C HIS A 89 -22.28 -2.33 -8.48
N ILE A 90 -21.91 -3.42 -7.80
CA ILE A 90 -21.98 -3.52 -6.34
C ILE A 90 -21.13 -2.42 -5.69
N LEU A 91 -19.88 -2.25 -6.13
CA LEU A 91 -19.00 -1.19 -5.62
C LEU A 91 -19.61 0.20 -5.86
N HIS A 92 -20.23 0.44 -7.02
CA HIS A 92 -20.87 1.72 -7.32
C HIS A 92 -22.03 2.03 -6.37
N ASN A 93 -22.91 1.06 -6.14
CA ASN A 93 -24.04 1.24 -5.23
C ASN A 93 -23.58 1.53 -3.80
N CYS A 94 -22.64 0.73 -3.27
CA CYS A 94 -22.09 0.96 -1.93
C CYS A 94 -21.39 2.32 -1.80
N ILE A 95 -20.64 2.74 -2.83
CA ILE A 95 -19.94 4.04 -2.83
C ILE A 95 -20.92 5.20 -2.85
N ASN A 96 -22.00 5.12 -3.64
CA ASN A 96 -23.04 6.15 -3.70
C ASN A 96 -23.77 6.30 -2.36
N GLU A 97 -23.99 5.20 -1.66
CA GLU A 97 -24.59 5.16 -0.33
C GLU A 97 -23.61 5.49 0.80
N LYS A 98 -22.33 5.76 0.48
CA LYS A 98 -21.24 5.95 1.46
C LYS A 98 -21.03 4.75 2.40
N ALA A 99 -21.46 3.56 1.99
CA ALA A 99 -21.35 2.31 2.75
C ALA A 99 -19.99 1.62 2.48
N PHE A 100 -18.89 2.29 2.80
CA PHE A 100 -17.52 1.80 2.51
C PHE A 100 -17.09 0.59 3.37
N ASN A 101 -17.76 0.38 4.50
CA ASN A 101 -17.62 -0.77 5.39
C ASN A 101 -18.62 -1.88 5.09
N HIS A 102 -19.35 -1.81 3.97
CA HIS A 102 -20.25 -2.87 3.56
C HIS A 102 -19.48 -4.16 3.28
N GLU A 103 -20.00 -5.31 3.74
CA GLU A 103 -19.33 -6.61 3.66
C GLU A 103 -18.90 -6.97 2.24
N GLU A 104 -19.69 -6.61 1.23
CA GLU A 104 -19.35 -6.83 -0.18
C GLU A 104 -18.15 -6.01 -0.65
N VAL A 105 -17.99 -4.75 -0.23
CA VAL A 105 -16.82 -3.93 -0.57
C VAL A 105 -15.57 -4.60 -0.02
N ILE A 106 -15.64 -5.04 1.23
CA ILE A 106 -14.57 -5.73 1.93
C ILE A 106 -14.28 -7.05 1.23
N ARG A 107 -15.29 -7.88 0.98
CA ARG A 107 -15.15 -9.18 0.31
C ARG A 107 -14.48 -9.01 -1.05
N ILE A 108 -14.91 -8.06 -1.87
CA ILE A 108 -14.32 -7.81 -3.18
C ILE A 108 -12.84 -7.43 -3.01
N LEU A 109 -12.56 -6.37 -2.23
CA LEU A 109 -11.21 -5.84 -2.08
C LEU A 109 -10.24 -6.81 -1.40
N THR A 110 -10.71 -7.68 -0.49
CA THR A 110 -9.85 -8.56 0.32
C THR A 110 -9.66 -9.96 -0.25
N THR A 111 -10.59 -10.48 -1.05
CA THR A 111 -10.57 -11.89 -1.49
C THR A 111 -10.18 -12.08 -2.95
N ARG A 112 -10.40 -11.09 -3.82
CA ARG A 112 -10.16 -11.23 -5.26
C ARG A 112 -8.67 -11.15 -5.59
N SER A 113 -8.26 -11.84 -6.66
CA SER A 113 -6.93 -11.70 -7.26
C SER A 113 -6.72 -10.26 -7.77
N LYS A 114 -5.46 -9.82 -7.86
CA LYS A 114 -5.13 -8.49 -8.37
C LYS A 114 -5.63 -8.28 -9.81
N ALA A 115 -5.48 -9.29 -10.68
CA ALA A 115 -5.97 -9.25 -12.07
C ALA A 115 -7.50 -9.04 -12.14
N GLN A 116 -8.27 -9.84 -11.39
CA GLN A 116 -9.72 -9.66 -11.28
C GLN A 116 -10.11 -8.27 -10.75
N LEU A 117 -9.43 -7.75 -9.72
CA LEU A 117 -9.73 -6.42 -9.16
C LEU A 117 -9.47 -5.30 -10.17
N LEU A 118 -8.38 -5.37 -10.90
CA LEU A 118 -8.10 -4.44 -12.00
C LEU A 118 -9.20 -4.48 -13.06
N ALA A 119 -9.69 -5.67 -13.43
CA ALA A 119 -10.80 -5.81 -14.35
C ALA A 119 -12.08 -5.16 -13.80
N THR A 120 -12.41 -5.38 -12.53
CA THR A 120 -13.55 -4.75 -11.85
C THR A 120 -13.44 -3.22 -11.85
N PHE A 121 -12.26 -2.67 -11.54
CA PHE A 121 -12.05 -1.22 -11.53
C PHE A 121 -12.09 -0.60 -12.93
N ASN A 122 -11.60 -1.31 -13.94
CA ASN A 122 -11.72 -0.88 -15.34
C ASN A 122 -13.19 -0.86 -15.77
N ARG A 123 -13.97 -1.90 -15.45
CA ARG A 123 -15.42 -1.93 -15.70
C ARG A 123 -16.16 -0.81 -14.98
N TYR A 124 -15.82 -0.54 -13.73
CA TYR A 124 -16.36 0.60 -13.00
C TYR A 124 -16.13 1.91 -13.77
N LYS A 125 -14.90 2.14 -14.24
CA LYS A 125 -14.56 3.36 -14.98
C LYS A 125 -15.32 3.45 -16.31
N ASP A 126 -15.44 2.34 -17.04
CA ASP A 126 -16.14 2.28 -18.32
C ASP A 126 -17.63 2.59 -18.17
N GLU A 127 -18.28 2.08 -17.12
CA GLU A 127 -19.73 2.26 -16.91
C GLU A 127 -20.10 3.60 -16.27
N TYR A 128 -19.28 4.10 -15.33
CA TYR A 128 -19.63 5.27 -14.53
C TYR A 128 -18.80 6.52 -14.88
N GLY A 129 -17.93 6.44 -15.89
CA GLY A 129 -17.16 7.58 -16.44
C GLY A 129 -16.09 8.16 -15.50
N ALA A 130 -15.91 7.57 -14.31
CA ALA A 130 -14.98 8.05 -13.29
C ALA A 130 -14.18 6.88 -12.70
N SER A 131 -12.90 7.13 -12.40
CA SER A 131 -12.12 6.18 -11.60
C SER A 131 -12.78 6.03 -10.23
N ILE A 132 -12.89 4.78 -9.77
CA ILE A 132 -13.39 4.44 -8.44
C ILE A 132 -12.72 5.28 -7.34
N THR A 133 -11.43 5.60 -7.48
CA THR A 133 -10.65 6.43 -6.53
C THR A 133 -11.15 7.86 -6.38
N LYS A 134 -11.91 8.41 -7.34
CA LYS A 134 -12.42 9.79 -7.28
C LYS A 134 -13.52 9.96 -6.24
N HIS A 135 -14.26 8.89 -5.93
CA HIS A 135 -15.36 8.94 -4.97
C HIS A 135 -14.90 8.84 -3.52
N PHE A 136 -13.66 8.39 -3.31
CA PHE A 136 -12.99 8.42 -2.01
C PHE A 136 -12.32 9.79 -1.83
N VAL A 137 -13.11 10.87 -1.73
CA VAL A 137 -12.57 12.23 -1.49
C VAL A 137 -11.99 12.34 -0.08
N ASN A 138 -11.04 13.26 0.08
CA ASN A 138 -10.10 13.37 1.19
C ASN A 138 -10.68 13.98 2.49
N ASP A 139 -11.96 13.74 2.77
CA ASP A 139 -12.74 14.59 3.67
C ASP A 139 -13.04 13.99 5.05
N SER A 140 -12.16 13.13 5.57
CA SER A 140 -12.32 12.64 6.93
C SER A 140 -10.99 12.20 7.54
N ASP A 141 -10.85 12.44 8.84
CA ASP A 141 -9.89 11.77 9.74
C ASP A 141 -10.16 10.25 9.87
N ASP A 142 -10.89 9.68 8.90
CA ASP A 142 -11.27 8.27 8.85
C ASP A 142 -10.11 7.45 8.27
N GLN A 143 -9.36 6.83 9.18
CA GLN A 143 -8.24 5.96 8.87
C GLN A 143 -8.66 4.72 8.06
N TYR A 144 -9.89 4.22 8.23
CA TYR A 144 -10.40 3.10 7.45
C TYR A 144 -10.62 3.51 5.98
N LEU A 145 -11.24 4.67 5.75
CA LEU A 145 -11.43 5.17 4.38
C LEU A 145 -10.08 5.46 3.70
N ALA A 146 -9.10 5.95 4.45
CA ALA A 146 -7.72 6.09 3.98
C ALA A 146 -7.10 4.74 3.58
N ALA A 147 -7.30 3.69 4.38
CA ALA A 147 -6.83 2.33 4.10
C ALA A 147 -7.49 1.71 2.86
N VAL A 148 -8.80 1.85 2.70
CA VAL A 148 -9.55 1.40 1.51
C VAL A 148 -9.04 2.11 0.26
N ARG A 149 -8.83 3.43 0.34
CA ARG A 149 -8.29 4.22 -0.77
C ARG A 149 -6.87 3.82 -1.12
N ALA A 150 -6.03 3.55 -0.11
CA ALA A 150 -4.67 3.07 -0.31
C ALA A 150 -4.69 1.68 -0.98
N THR A 151 -5.55 0.77 -0.53
CA THR A 151 -5.76 -0.57 -1.10
C THR A 151 -6.03 -0.49 -2.60
N ILE A 152 -7.04 0.29 -2.99
CA ILE A 152 -7.41 0.47 -4.39
C ILE A 152 -6.24 1.05 -5.20
N ARG A 153 -5.52 2.05 -4.67
CA ARG A 153 -4.37 2.66 -5.37
C ARG A 153 -3.21 1.69 -5.54
N CYS A 154 -2.90 0.91 -4.50
CA CYS A 154 -1.85 -0.11 -4.53
C CYS A 154 -2.16 -1.18 -5.60
N ILE A 155 -3.42 -1.58 -5.72
CA ILE A 155 -3.83 -2.56 -6.74
C ILE A 155 -3.77 -1.94 -8.14
N ILE A 156 -4.24 -0.71 -8.33
CA ILE A 156 -4.31 -0.05 -9.65
C ILE A 156 -2.91 0.23 -10.20
N ASP A 157 -2.05 0.84 -9.39
CA ASP A 157 -0.73 1.30 -9.82
C ASP A 157 0.18 1.50 -8.60
N PRO A 158 0.93 0.45 -8.19
CA PRO A 158 1.85 0.51 -7.06
C PRO A 158 2.90 1.62 -7.20
N LEU A 159 3.41 1.88 -8.40
CA LEU A 159 4.42 2.90 -8.65
C LEU A 159 3.86 4.30 -8.41
N LYS A 160 2.66 4.60 -8.91
CA LYS A 160 1.97 5.88 -8.62
C LYS A 160 1.60 6.01 -7.15
N TYR A 161 1.29 4.91 -6.47
CA TYR A 161 1.07 4.92 -5.03
C TYR A 161 2.37 5.35 -4.30
N TYR A 162 3.49 4.66 -4.54
CA TYR A 162 4.76 4.97 -3.88
C TYR A 162 5.30 6.35 -4.22
N GLU A 163 5.22 6.78 -5.48
CA GLU A 163 5.57 8.15 -5.86
C GLU A 163 4.82 9.18 -5.02
N LYS A 164 3.50 8.99 -4.87
CA LYS A 164 2.67 9.89 -4.08
C LYS A 164 3.01 9.83 -2.59
N VAL A 165 3.31 8.65 -2.06
CA VAL A 165 3.73 8.47 -0.65
C VAL A 165 5.02 9.25 -0.39
N VAL A 166 6.04 9.05 -1.21
CA VAL A 166 7.35 9.73 -1.09
C VAL A 166 7.21 11.24 -1.27
N ARG A 167 6.46 11.67 -2.27
CA ARG A 167 6.20 13.09 -2.50
C ARG A 167 5.52 13.76 -1.30
N ASN A 168 4.52 13.10 -0.73
CA ASN A 168 3.84 13.61 0.45
C ASN A 168 4.78 13.64 1.67
N ALA A 169 5.64 12.63 1.84
CA ALA A 169 6.62 12.57 2.93
C ALA A 169 7.63 13.74 2.88
N LEU A 170 8.01 14.16 1.65
CA LEU A 170 8.92 15.27 1.41
C LEU A 170 8.24 16.65 1.40
N SER A 171 6.91 16.72 1.33
CA SER A 171 6.18 17.99 1.20
C SER A 171 5.61 18.52 2.52
N LYS A 172 5.67 17.75 3.61
CA LYS A 172 5.18 18.18 4.92
C LYS A 172 6.14 19.20 5.56
N PRO A 173 5.66 20.11 6.44
CA PRO A 173 6.54 20.90 7.30
C PRO A 173 7.34 19.94 8.21
N GLY A 174 8.62 19.78 7.91
CA GLY A 174 9.42 18.66 8.41
C GLY A 174 9.21 17.40 7.56
N THR A 175 10.30 16.66 7.34
CA THR A 175 10.27 15.43 6.54
C THR A 175 9.65 14.29 7.34
N ASP A 176 8.72 13.55 6.74
CA ASP A 176 8.22 12.29 7.28
C ASP A 176 9.29 11.21 7.06
N GLU A 177 10.32 11.22 7.91
CA GLU A 177 11.52 10.39 7.76
C GLU A 177 11.21 8.91 7.81
N GLU A 178 10.22 8.50 8.62
CA GLU A 178 9.81 7.11 8.72
C GLU A 178 9.21 6.61 7.40
N THR A 179 8.23 7.34 6.84
CA THR A 179 7.62 7.00 5.57
C THR A 179 8.66 7.01 4.44
N LEU A 180 9.53 8.02 4.43
CA LEU A 180 10.59 8.15 3.42
C LEU A 180 11.57 6.98 3.48
N THR A 181 12.06 6.65 4.68
CA THR A 181 12.98 5.52 4.92
C THR A 181 12.33 4.21 4.49
N ARG A 182 11.09 3.97 4.93
CA ARG A 182 10.35 2.74 4.62
C ARG A 182 10.24 2.51 3.13
N VAL A 183 9.82 3.51 2.35
CA VAL A 183 9.69 3.35 0.89
C VAL A 183 11.05 3.14 0.24
N ILE A 184 12.07 3.96 0.56
CA ILE A 184 13.39 3.84 -0.07
C ILE A 184 14.02 2.47 0.23
N VAL A 185 14.01 2.02 1.48
CA VAL A 185 14.61 0.75 1.89
C VAL A 185 13.85 -0.46 1.33
N THR A 186 12.51 -0.45 1.38
CA THR A 186 11.72 -1.61 0.92
C THR A 186 11.70 -1.79 -0.59
N ARG A 187 11.90 -0.69 -1.34
CA ARG A 187 11.83 -0.69 -2.81
C ARG A 187 13.20 -0.66 -3.49
N ALA A 188 14.29 -0.40 -2.77
CA ALA A 188 15.64 -0.27 -3.32
C ALA A 188 16.04 -1.44 -4.24
N GLU A 189 15.73 -2.67 -3.83
CA GLU A 189 16.07 -3.90 -4.56
C GLU A 189 14.94 -4.39 -5.49
N LYS A 190 13.86 -3.61 -5.65
CA LYS A 190 12.68 -3.99 -6.44
C LYS A 190 12.47 -3.05 -7.62
N ASP A 191 11.87 -1.90 -7.37
CA ASP A 191 11.36 -0.98 -8.40
C ASP A 191 11.62 0.49 -8.04
N LEU A 192 12.55 0.79 -7.12
CA LEU A 192 12.89 2.17 -6.75
C LEU A 192 13.34 3.00 -7.96
N LYS A 193 13.97 2.38 -8.97
CA LYS A 193 14.32 3.04 -10.22
C LYS A 193 13.09 3.58 -10.94
N ASP A 194 12.04 2.76 -11.09
CA ASP A 194 10.81 3.15 -11.77
C ASP A 194 10.06 4.23 -10.96
N ILE A 195 10.08 4.12 -9.63
CA ILE A 195 9.54 5.15 -8.73
C ILE A 195 10.28 6.48 -8.92
N LYS A 196 11.61 6.48 -9.05
CA LYS A 196 12.41 7.70 -9.30
C LYS A 196 12.05 8.35 -10.63
N GLU A 197 11.93 7.56 -11.70
CA GLU A 197 11.56 8.06 -13.03
C GLU A 197 10.16 8.68 -13.02
N LEU A 198 9.20 8.00 -12.39
CA LEU A 198 7.84 8.51 -12.23
C LEU A 198 7.79 9.77 -11.36
N TYR A 199 8.58 9.81 -10.28
CA TYR A 199 8.70 10.98 -9.42
C TYR A 199 9.18 12.19 -10.21
N TYR A 200 10.24 12.04 -11.01
CA TYR A 200 10.75 13.12 -11.86
C TYR A 200 9.68 13.61 -12.85
N LYS A 201 9.00 12.68 -13.54
CA LYS A 201 7.94 13.00 -14.51
C LYS A 201 6.81 13.84 -13.90
N ARG A 202 6.51 13.66 -12.61
CA ARG A 202 5.37 14.31 -11.94
C ARG A 202 5.75 15.56 -11.17
N ASN A 203 7.00 15.68 -10.74
CA ASN A 203 7.46 16.73 -9.83
C ASN A 203 8.48 17.67 -10.46
N SER A 204 8.99 17.35 -11.65
CA SER A 204 10.02 18.12 -12.37
C SER A 204 11.32 18.30 -11.58
N VAL A 205 11.54 17.47 -10.55
CA VAL A 205 12.72 17.44 -9.68
C VAL A 205 13.06 15.98 -9.44
N THR A 206 14.35 15.63 -9.45
CA THR A 206 14.76 14.25 -9.20
C THR A 206 14.57 13.89 -7.73
N LEU A 207 14.27 12.62 -7.44
CA LEU A 207 14.04 12.17 -6.07
C LEU A 207 15.29 12.37 -5.20
N ASP A 208 16.49 12.14 -5.73
CA ASP A 208 17.76 12.38 -5.03
C ASP A 208 17.95 13.86 -4.69
N HIS A 209 17.60 14.79 -5.58
CA HIS A 209 17.67 16.21 -5.29
C HIS A 209 16.68 16.61 -4.19
N ALA A 210 15.45 16.11 -4.25
CA ALA A 210 14.44 16.36 -3.23
C ALA A 210 14.87 15.83 -1.86
N VAL A 211 15.34 14.59 -1.78
CA VAL A 211 15.88 14.00 -0.53
C VAL A 211 17.08 14.80 -0.02
N SER A 212 18.02 15.18 -0.90
CA SER A 212 19.20 15.96 -0.53
C SER A 212 18.86 17.32 0.08
N LYS A 213 17.72 17.91 -0.32
CA LYS A 213 17.26 19.21 0.19
C LYS A 213 16.55 19.09 1.54
N GLU A 214 15.74 18.05 1.71
CA GLU A 214 14.85 17.90 2.87
C GLU A 214 15.45 17.03 4.01
N THR A 215 16.67 16.49 3.82
CA THR A 215 17.37 15.66 4.82
C THR A 215 18.81 16.15 5.03
N SER A 216 19.45 15.72 6.14
CA SER A 216 20.83 16.14 6.46
C SER A 216 21.64 15.02 7.13
N GLY A 217 22.96 15.25 7.28
CA GLY A 217 23.88 14.34 7.98
C GLY A 217 23.98 12.94 7.38
N ASP A 218 24.27 11.97 8.24
CA ASP A 218 24.44 10.56 7.85
C ASP A 218 23.15 9.94 7.31
N TYR A 219 21.99 10.41 7.79
CA TYR A 219 20.70 9.98 7.28
C TYR A 219 20.52 10.32 5.80
N LYS A 220 20.86 11.55 5.41
CA LYS A 220 20.90 11.94 3.99
C LYS A 220 21.86 11.07 3.18
N ALA A 221 23.09 10.87 3.68
CA ALA A 221 24.10 10.08 2.98
C ALA A 221 23.62 8.64 2.74
N PHE A 222 23.00 8.03 3.76
CA PHE A 222 22.39 6.71 3.67
C PHE A 222 21.30 6.63 2.59
N LEU A 223 20.32 7.55 2.60
CA LEU A 223 19.25 7.55 1.60
C LEU A 223 19.76 7.78 0.18
N LEU A 224 20.72 8.69 0.00
CA LEU A 224 21.32 8.96 -1.31
C LEU A 224 22.09 7.74 -1.85
N THR A 225 22.76 6.99 -0.97
CA THR A 225 23.42 5.73 -1.32
C THR A 225 22.41 4.72 -1.87
N LEU A 226 21.28 4.54 -1.17
CA LEU A 226 20.20 3.64 -1.63
C LEU A 226 19.53 4.12 -2.93
N LEU A 227 19.54 5.42 -3.18
CA LEU A 227 19.08 5.99 -4.44
C LEU A 227 20.11 5.85 -5.58
N GLY A 228 21.27 5.24 -5.34
CA GLY A 228 22.29 5.00 -6.35
C GLY A 228 23.14 6.24 -6.67
N LYS A 229 23.24 7.21 -5.75
CA LYS A 229 24.31 8.22 -5.81
C LYS A 229 25.56 7.61 -5.19
N GLU A 230 26.60 7.43 -5.99
CA GLU A 230 27.95 7.25 -5.46
C GLU A 230 28.33 8.54 -4.71
N ILE A 231 28.77 8.40 -3.46
CA ILE A 231 29.25 9.49 -2.60
C ILE A 231 30.68 9.84 -3.00
#